data_AF-A0A2V8EDP3-F1
#
_entry.id   AF-A0A2V8EDP3-F1
#
_cell.length_a   1.000
_cell.length_b   1.000
_cell.length_c   1.000
_cell.angle_alpha   90.00
_cell.angle_beta   90.00
_cell.angle_gamma   90.00
#
_symmetry.space_group_name_H-M   'P 1'
#
loop_
_entity.id
_entity.type
_entity.pdbx_description
1 polymer ?
#
loop_
_entity_poly.entity_id
_entity_poly.type
_entity_poly.pdbx_seq_one_letter_code
_entity_poly.pdbx_strand_id
1 'polypeptide(L)'
;MIGSAIAGGFVGTLLMTTIMRGASEFGLTRIDLALLLGTTVTDNRRKARAVGYVFHFLIGLGFALAYGGFFAIVGRSGWLLGALLGALQAIFTGTVLVNVLLPVVHPRIGTPETAANEIALLEPPGFLMLNYGRRSFLVVLAAHIVYGAVVGWVVRV
;
A
#
# COMPACT_ATOMS: atom_id res chain seq x y z
N MET A 1 12.81 -19.64 4.34
CA MET A 1 12.58 -18.40 3.57
C MET A 1 11.12 -18.18 3.15
N ILE A 2 10.53 -18.94 2.20
CA ILE A 2 9.19 -18.64 1.63
C ILE A 2 8.09 -18.60 2.69
N GLY A 3 7.98 -19.63 3.54
CA GLY A 3 6.96 -19.67 4.60
C GLY A 3 7.07 -18.50 5.59
N SER A 4 8.30 -18.13 5.99
CA SER A 4 8.54 -16.96 6.85
C SER A 4 8.22 -15.63 6.15
N ALA A 5 8.43 -15.52 4.84
CA ALA A 5 8.05 -14.33 4.07
C ALA A 5 6.53 -14.19 3.97
N ILE A 6 5.80 -15.28 3.76
CA ILE A 6 4.34 -15.28 3.75
C ILE A 6 3.80 -14.88 5.14
N ALA A 7 4.32 -15.47 6.22
CA ALA A 7 3.91 -15.14 7.58
C ALA A 7 4.21 -13.67 7.93
N GLY A 8 5.43 -13.20 7.62
CA GLY A 8 5.84 -11.82 7.85
C GLY A 8 5.02 -10.83 7.02
N GLY A 9 4.73 -11.16 5.76
CA GLY A 9 3.89 -10.36 4.87
C GLY A 9 2.46 -10.26 5.39
N PHE A 10 1.86 -11.37 5.80
CA PHE A 10 0.50 -11.37 6.37
C PHE A 10 0.40 -10.49 7.63
N VAL A 11 1.31 -10.69 8.61
CA VAL A 11 1.30 -9.93 9.86
C VAL A 11 1.65 -8.46 9.61
N GLY A 12 2.64 -8.19 8.76
CA GLY A 12 3.03 -6.84 8.38
C GLY A 12 1.87 -6.09 7.73
N THR A 13 1.19 -6.71 6.75
CA THR A 13 0.07 -6.07 6.05
C THR A 13 -1.13 -5.87 6.96
N LEU A 14 -1.42 -6.80 7.87
CA LEU A 14 -2.45 -6.62 8.89
C LEU A 14 -2.17 -5.37 9.76
N LEU A 15 -0.95 -5.23 10.27
CA LEU A 15 -0.55 -4.09 11.09
C LEU A 15 -0.61 -2.78 10.31
N MET A 16 -0.02 -2.77 9.11
CA MET A 16 -0.03 -1.61 8.22
C MET A 16 -1.46 -1.18 7.87
N THR A 17 -2.33 -2.13 7.52
CA THR A 17 -3.75 -1.85 7.20
C THR A 17 -4.47 -1.27 8.41
N THR A 18 -4.19 -1.78 9.61
CA THR A 18 -4.76 -1.26 10.86
C THR A 18 -4.29 0.16 11.13
N ILE A 19 -3.00 0.46 10.95
CA ILE A 19 -2.44 1.82 11.11
C ILE A 19 -3.09 2.78 10.12
N MET A 20 -3.14 2.42 8.83
CA MET A 20 -3.72 3.24 7.78
C MET A 20 -5.21 3.50 8.01
N ARG A 21 -5.97 2.47 8.39
CA ARG A 21 -7.40 2.61 8.69
C ARG A 21 -7.61 3.47 9.92
N GLY A 22 -6.86 3.23 11.00
CA GLY A 22 -6.92 4.04 12.21
C GLY A 22 -6.60 5.51 11.92
N ALA A 23 -5.54 5.79 11.17
CA ALA A 23 -5.17 7.16 10.77
C ALA A 23 -6.27 7.85 9.95
N SER A 24 -7.02 7.10 9.14
CA SER A 24 -8.17 7.63 8.41
C SER A 24 -9.33 7.99 9.35
N GLU A 25 -9.65 7.11 10.31
CA GLU A 25 -10.69 7.37 11.33
C GLU A 25 -10.31 8.54 12.26
N PHE A 26 -9.02 8.72 12.56
CA PHE A 26 -8.51 9.88 13.30
C PHE A 26 -8.37 11.15 12.45
N GLY A 27 -8.78 11.13 11.17
CA GLY A 27 -8.74 12.30 10.28
C GLY A 27 -7.33 12.76 9.90
N LEU A 28 -6.30 11.92 10.07
CA LEU A 28 -4.94 12.24 9.66
C LEU A 28 -4.76 12.16 8.13
N THR A 29 -5.54 11.31 7.47
CA THR A 29 -5.54 11.16 6.01
C THR A 29 -6.94 10.85 5.53
N ARG A 30 -7.29 11.25 4.30
CA ARG A 30 -8.52 10.85 3.64
C ARG A 30 -8.36 9.57 2.82
N ILE A 31 -7.15 9.02 2.76
CA ILE A 31 -6.87 7.87 1.90
C ILE A 31 -7.50 6.60 2.46
N ASP A 32 -8.46 6.05 1.73
CA ASP A 32 -9.00 4.71 1.98
C ASP A 32 -8.38 3.76 0.94
N LEU A 33 -7.22 3.18 1.24
CA LEU A 33 -6.50 2.30 0.31
C LEU A 33 -7.35 1.08 -0.11
N ALA A 34 -8.20 0.58 0.78
CA ALA A 34 -9.09 -0.53 0.45
C ALA A 34 -10.18 -0.08 -0.53
N LEU A 35 -10.71 1.13 -0.37
CA LEU A 35 -11.61 1.69 -1.37
C LEU A 35 -10.87 1.91 -2.70
N LEU A 36 -9.68 2.54 -2.69
CA LEU A 36 -8.86 2.82 -3.86
C LEU A 36 -8.56 1.56 -4.67
N LEU A 37 -8.11 0.48 -4.02
CA LEU A 37 -7.84 -0.78 -4.73
C LEU A 37 -9.12 -1.47 -5.19
N GLY A 38 -10.15 -1.47 -4.36
CA GLY A 38 -11.40 -2.17 -4.65
C GLY A 38 -12.25 -1.56 -5.77
N THR A 39 -12.15 -0.24 -5.95
CA THR A 39 -12.85 0.47 -7.03
C THR A 39 -12.24 0.22 -8.40
N THR A 40 -11.18 -0.59 -8.52
CA THR A 40 -10.82 -1.19 -9.81
C THR A 40 -11.89 -2.17 -10.28
N VAL A 41 -12.55 -2.88 -9.36
CA VAL A 41 -13.49 -3.97 -9.66
C VAL A 41 -14.95 -3.51 -9.60
N THR A 42 -15.34 -2.73 -8.59
CA THR A 42 -16.75 -2.35 -8.37
C THR A 42 -16.89 -0.93 -7.85
N ASP A 43 -17.93 -0.24 -8.28
CA ASP A 43 -18.35 1.09 -7.82
C ASP A 43 -19.07 1.06 -6.45
N ASN A 44 -19.62 -0.09 -6.06
CA ASN A 44 -20.25 -0.25 -4.76
C ASN A 44 -19.20 -0.16 -3.65
N ARG A 45 -19.17 0.97 -2.94
CA ARG A 45 -18.16 1.30 -1.92
C ARG A 45 -17.98 0.23 -0.84
N ARG A 46 -19.05 -0.47 -0.45
CA ARG A 46 -18.98 -1.55 0.56
C ARG A 46 -18.26 -2.77 -0.01
N LYS A 47 -18.64 -3.22 -1.21
CA LYS A 47 -18.00 -4.34 -1.89
C LYS A 47 -16.55 -4.01 -2.27
N ALA A 48 -16.32 -2.78 -2.76
CA ALA A 48 -15.00 -2.27 -3.09
C ALA A 48 -14.05 -2.41 -1.91
N ARG A 49 -14.39 -1.92 -0.72
CA ARG A 49 -13.50 -2.08 0.46
C ARG A 49 -13.16 -3.53 0.76
N ALA A 50 -14.14 -4.45 0.70
CA ALA A 50 -13.88 -5.86 0.94
C ALA A 50 -12.88 -6.44 -0.08
N VAL A 51 -13.09 -6.17 -1.37
CA VAL A 51 -12.20 -6.59 -2.45
C VAL A 51 -10.81 -5.94 -2.30
N GLY A 52 -10.76 -4.65 -1.98
CA GLY A 52 -9.51 -3.93 -1.84
C GLY A 52 -8.69 -4.37 -0.64
N TYR A 53 -9.31 -4.83 0.45
CA TYR A 53 -8.57 -5.49 1.53
C TYR A 53 -7.91 -6.78 1.02
N VAL A 54 -8.62 -7.60 0.25
CA VAL A 54 -8.02 -8.81 -0.36
C VAL A 54 -6.84 -8.43 -1.25
N PHE A 55 -7.01 -7.45 -2.13
CA PHE A 55 -5.91 -6.96 -2.97
C PHE A 55 -4.74 -6.42 -2.16
N HIS A 56 -5.00 -5.65 -1.09
CA HIS A 56 -3.93 -5.12 -0.25
C HIS A 56 -3.12 -6.24 0.41
N PHE A 57 -3.77 -7.30 0.89
CA PHE A 57 -3.09 -8.48 1.42
C PHE A 57 -2.30 -9.23 0.36
N LEU A 58 -2.84 -9.43 -0.85
CA LEU A 58 -2.11 -10.09 -1.94
C LEU A 58 -0.87 -9.29 -2.37
N ILE A 59 -1.02 -7.96 -2.50
CA ILE A 59 0.10 -7.06 -2.84
C ILE A 59 1.15 -7.08 -1.72
N GLY A 60 0.70 -7.04 -0.47
CA GLY A 60 1.57 -7.17 0.71
C GLY A 60 2.37 -8.47 0.68
N LEU A 61 1.72 -9.60 0.45
CA LEU A 61 2.42 -10.89 0.30
C LEU A 61 3.43 -10.88 -0.87
N GLY A 62 3.07 -10.27 -2.00
CA GLY A 62 3.97 -10.09 -3.13
C GLY A 62 5.24 -9.31 -2.76
N PHE A 63 5.09 -8.17 -2.07
CA PHE A 63 6.23 -7.39 -1.58
C PHE A 63 7.05 -8.16 -0.53
N ALA A 64 6.41 -8.93 0.35
CA ALA A 64 7.14 -9.73 1.36
C ALA A 64 8.01 -10.82 0.71
N LEU A 65 7.51 -11.44 -0.37
CA LEU A 65 8.30 -12.39 -1.16
C LEU A 65 9.48 -11.69 -1.86
N ALA A 66 9.26 -10.48 -2.41
CA ALA A 66 10.34 -9.68 -2.98
C ALA A 66 11.41 -9.30 -1.94
N TYR A 67 11.00 -8.93 -0.72
CA TYR A 67 11.92 -8.67 0.40
C TYR A 67 12.68 -9.93 0.77
N GLY A 68 12.01 -11.08 0.84
CA GLY A 68 12.65 -12.37 1.11
C GLY A 68 13.71 -12.72 0.07
N GLY A 69 13.42 -12.50 -1.22
CA GLY A 69 14.39 -12.66 -2.29
C GLY A 69 15.59 -11.71 -2.16
N PHE A 70 15.34 -10.43 -1.85
CA PHE A 70 16.40 -9.47 -1.57
C PHE A 70 17.27 -9.89 -0.38
N PHE A 71 16.67 -10.30 0.75
CA PHE A 71 17.42 -10.77 1.91
C PHE A 71 18.26 -12.01 1.60
N ALA A 72 17.76 -12.92 0.76
CA ALA A 72 18.51 -14.09 0.35
C ALA A 72 19.73 -13.73 -0.51
N ILE A 73 19.61 -12.74 -1.40
CA ILE A 73 20.73 -12.24 -2.21
C ILE A 73 21.79 -11.55 -1.33
N VAL A 74 21.35 -10.74 -0.35
CA VAL A 74 22.27 -10.01 0.54
C VAL A 74 22.84 -10.91 1.64
N GLY A 75 22.23 -12.07 1.91
CA GLY A 75 22.62 -13.01 2.96
C GLY A 75 22.32 -12.50 4.38
N ARG A 76 21.42 -11.52 4.53
CA ARG A 76 21.00 -10.99 5.84
C ARG A 76 19.55 -10.53 5.83
N SER A 77 18.85 -10.78 6.93
CA SER A 77 17.58 -10.15 7.26
C SER A 77 17.67 -9.47 8.64
N GLY A 78 16.72 -8.58 8.91
CA GLY A 78 16.64 -7.87 10.18
C GLY A 78 15.64 -6.74 10.11
N TRP A 79 15.07 -6.37 11.26
CA TRP A 79 14.03 -5.34 11.32
C TRP A 79 14.48 -4.00 10.76
N LEU A 80 15.75 -3.60 10.96
CA LEU A 80 16.27 -2.34 10.45
C LEU A 80 16.39 -2.34 8.92
N LEU A 81 16.94 -3.42 8.34
CA LEU A 81 17.03 -3.54 6.88
C LEU A 81 15.64 -3.61 6.26
N GLY A 82 14.72 -4.36 6.89
CA GLY A 82 13.32 -4.39 6.48
C GLY A 82 12.63 -3.03 6.57
N ALA A 83 12.86 -2.26 7.64
CA ALA A 83 12.33 -0.90 7.79
C ALA A 83 12.81 0.05 6.68
N LEU A 84 14.09 -0.05 6.30
CA LEU A 84 14.65 0.73 5.19
C LEU A 84 14.00 0.36 3.85
N LEU A 85 13.81 -0.94 3.58
CA LEU A 85 13.05 -1.38 2.41
C LEU A 85 11.60 -0.88 2.46
N GLY A 86 10.98 -0.90 3.65
CA GLY A 86 9.65 -0.34 3.91
C GLY A 86 9.56 1.13 3.52
N ALA A 87 10.52 1.94 3.97
CA ALA A 87 10.60 3.35 3.60
C ALA A 87 10.76 3.55 2.08
N LEU A 88 11.63 2.76 1.45
CA LEU A 88 11.81 2.78 -0.01
C LEU A 88 10.52 2.40 -0.74
N GLN A 89 9.82 1.36 -0.27
CA GLN A 89 8.53 0.94 -0.80
C GLN A 89 7.47 2.03 -0.64
N ALA A 90 7.46 2.76 0.48
CA ALA A 90 6.53 3.87 0.67
C ALA A 90 6.77 5.01 -0.33
N ILE A 91 8.03 5.37 -0.57
CA ILE A 91 8.42 6.38 -1.56
C ILE A 91 7.99 5.93 -2.95
N PHE A 92 8.35 4.70 -3.34
CA PHE A 92 7.95 4.12 -4.63
C PHE A 92 6.43 4.10 -4.77
N THR A 93 5.73 3.69 -3.71
CA THR A 93 4.27 3.61 -3.70
C THR A 93 3.64 4.98 -3.92
N GLY A 94 4.04 5.97 -3.12
CA GLY A 94 3.49 7.33 -3.16
C GLY A 94 3.86 8.14 -4.40
N THR A 95 4.89 7.76 -5.15
CA THR A 95 5.36 8.51 -6.32
C THR A 95 5.05 7.83 -7.64
N VAL A 96 5.46 6.58 -7.82
CA VAL A 96 5.33 5.86 -9.08
C VAL A 96 4.09 4.99 -9.06
N LEU A 97 3.91 4.16 -8.04
CA LEU A 97 2.87 3.14 -8.06
C LEU A 97 1.46 3.73 -8.06
N VAL A 98 1.09 4.53 -7.06
CA VAL A 98 -0.29 5.03 -6.96
C VAL A 98 -0.53 6.32 -7.74
N ASN A 99 0.52 7.09 -8.00
CA ASN A 99 0.39 8.39 -8.67
C ASN A 99 0.60 8.33 -10.19
N VAL A 100 1.38 7.35 -10.70
CA VAL A 100 1.61 7.19 -12.15
C VAL A 100 0.99 5.91 -12.69
N LEU A 101 1.32 4.75 -12.11
CA LEU A 101 0.92 3.46 -12.68
C LEU A 101 -0.54 3.11 -12.42
N LEU A 102 -1.04 3.37 -11.20
CA LEU A 102 -2.41 3.03 -10.83
C LEU A 102 -3.45 3.76 -11.69
N PRO A 103 -3.36 5.08 -11.96
CA PRO A 103 -4.32 5.77 -12.82
C PRO A 103 -4.41 5.20 -14.24
N VAL A 104 -3.34 4.60 -14.78
CA VAL A 104 -3.34 3.98 -16.13
C VAL A 104 -4.30 2.79 -16.21
N VAL A 105 -4.41 2.02 -15.13
CA VAL A 105 -5.22 0.79 -15.10
C VAL A 105 -6.50 0.92 -14.28
N HIS A 106 -6.66 2.03 -13.54
CA HIS A 106 -7.76 2.21 -12.60
C HIS A 106 -8.90 3.03 -13.23
N PRO A 107 -10.02 2.40 -13.61
CA PRO A 107 -11.07 3.02 -14.45
C PRO A 107 -11.91 4.10 -13.74
N ARG A 108 -11.69 4.32 -12.44
CA ARG A 108 -12.51 5.22 -11.60
C ARG A 108 -11.72 6.31 -10.87
N ILE A 109 -10.45 6.50 -11.24
CA ILE A 109 -9.64 7.65 -10.79
C ILE A 109 -9.85 8.76 -11.81
N GLY A 110 -10.11 9.98 -11.35
CA GLY A 110 -10.16 11.14 -12.24
C GLY A 110 -8.79 11.42 -12.85
N THR A 111 -8.75 11.66 -14.15
CA THR A 111 -7.57 12.03 -14.92
C THR A 111 -7.88 13.26 -15.79
N PRO A 112 -6.88 13.92 -16.40
CA PRO A 112 -7.12 15.01 -17.35
C PRO A 112 -8.03 14.62 -18.53
N GLU A 113 -8.13 13.34 -18.84
CA GLU A 113 -8.96 12.79 -19.91
C GLU A 113 -10.41 12.53 -19.48
N THR A 114 -10.74 12.61 -18.18
CA THR A 114 -12.10 12.36 -17.67
C THR A 114 -13.08 13.43 -18.20
N ALA A 115 -14.05 12.98 -18.98
CA ALA A 115 -15.07 13.84 -19.61
C ALA A 115 -16.32 14.04 -18.74
N ALA A 116 -17.19 14.99 -19.12
CA ALA A 116 -18.39 15.35 -18.36
C ALA A 116 -19.44 14.21 -18.22
N ASN A 117 -19.38 13.20 -19.10
CA ASN A 117 -20.22 12.01 -19.06
C ASN A 117 -19.58 10.84 -18.29
N GLU A 118 -18.40 11.01 -17.71
CA GLU A 118 -17.71 10.01 -16.90
C GLU A 118 -17.76 10.38 -15.41
N ILE A 119 -18.02 9.40 -14.55
CA ILE A 119 -18.08 9.62 -13.09
C ILE A 119 -16.78 9.09 -12.48
N ALA A 120 -15.84 10.00 -12.20
CA ALA A 120 -14.69 9.71 -11.35
C ALA A 120 -15.15 9.54 -9.89
N LEU A 121 -14.97 8.34 -9.33
CA LEU A 121 -15.29 8.08 -7.93
C LEU A 121 -14.17 8.50 -6.98
N LEU A 122 -12.94 8.61 -7.50
CA LEU A 122 -11.74 8.87 -6.73
C LEU A 122 -10.95 10.02 -7.33
N GLU A 123 -10.45 10.87 -6.45
CA GLU A 123 -9.45 11.86 -6.79
C GLU A 123 -8.12 11.15 -7.12
N PRO A 124 -7.36 11.57 -8.14
CA PRO A 124 -6.01 11.07 -8.35
C PRO A 124 -5.15 11.28 -7.09
N PRO A 125 -4.34 10.28 -6.67
CA PRO A 125 -3.54 10.39 -5.44
C PRO A 125 -2.65 11.63 -5.36
N GLY A 126 -2.10 12.07 -6.48
CA GLY A 126 -1.10 13.13 -6.52
C GLY A 126 0.24 12.66 -5.96
N PHE A 127 1.28 13.46 -6.20
CA PHE A 127 2.62 13.17 -5.69
C PHE A 127 2.59 12.97 -4.17
N LEU A 128 3.11 11.84 -3.70
CA LEU A 128 3.11 11.43 -2.29
C LEU A 128 1.71 11.38 -1.65
N MET A 129 0.66 11.15 -2.44
CA MET A 129 -0.73 11.09 -1.96
C MET A 129 -1.23 12.41 -1.33
N LEU A 130 -0.62 13.55 -1.70
CA LEU A 130 -0.92 14.86 -1.09
C LEU A 130 -2.36 15.32 -1.32
N ASN A 131 -3.02 14.88 -2.39
CA ASN A 131 -4.44 15.18 -2.64
C ASN A 131 -5.36 14.55 -1.58
N TYR A 132 -4.92 13.47 -0.93
CA TYR A 132 -5.65 12.85 0.18
C TYR A 132 -5.33 13.47 1.55
N GLY A 133 -4.47 14.50 1.59
CA GLY A 133 -4.13 15.26 2.79
C GLY A 133 -2.62 15.40 3.02
N ARG A 134 -2.22 16.49 3.68
CA ARG A 134 -0.79 16.84 3.92
C ARG A 134 -0.03 15.79 4.74
N ARG A 135 -0.73 15.01 5.57
CA ARG A 135 -0.12 13.96 6.41
C ARG A 135 -0.21 12.57 5.77
N SER A 136 -0.89 12.40 4.63
CA SER A 136 -1.11 11.10 3.99
C SER A 136 0.20 10.37 3.74
N PHE A 137 1.20 11.06 3.18
CA PHE A 137 2.51 10.45 2.97
C PHE A 137 3.17 9.99 4.27
N LEU A 138 3.11 10.80 5.33
CA LEU A 138 3.74 10.48 6.61
C LEU A 138 3.09 9.24 7.24
N VAL A 139 1.77 9.12 7.14
CA VAL A 139 1.03 7.94 7.60
C VAL A 139 1.46 6.70 6.78
N VAL A 140 1.50 6.81 5.45
CA VAL A 140 1.89 5.71 4.56
C VAL A 140 3.34 5.30 4.80
N LEU A 141 4.24 6.26 4.98
CA LEU A 141 5.64 6.04 5.29
C LEU A 141 5.80 5.29 6.62
N ALA A 142 5.16 5.76 7.68
CA ALA A 142 5.20 5.11 8.99
C ALA A 142 4.64 3.67 8.92
N ALA A 143 3.49 3.49 8.26
CA ALA A 143 2.86 2.18 8.13
C ALA A 143 3.72 1.19 7.33
N HIS A 144 4.40 1.65 6.28
CA HIS A 144 5.32 0.80 5.50
C HIS A 144 6.65 0.51 6.23
N ILE A 145 7.16 1.45 7.03
CA ILE A 145 8.31 1.18 7.90
C ILE A 145 7.97 0.07 8.89
N VAL A 146 6.78 0.12 9.51
CA VAL A 146 6.30 -0.96 10.40
C VAL A 146 6.16 -2.27 9.64
N TYR A 147 5.51 -2.26 8.47
CA TYR A 147 5.40 -3.43 7.60
C TYR A 147 6.77 -4.05 7.30
N GLY A 148 7.71 -3.23 6.83
CA GLY A 148 9.05 -3.67 6.46
C GLY A 148 9.84 -4.20 7.65
N ALA A 149 9.75 -3.54 8.82
CA ALA A 149 10.38 -4.00 10.05
C ALA A 149 9.88 -5.39 10.47
N VAL A 150 8.58 -5.63 10.39
CA VAL A 150 7.95 -6.92 10.69
C VAL A 150 8.41 -8.00 9.72
N VAL A 151 8.37 -7.72 8.41
CA VAL A 151 8.86 -8.67 7.38
C VAL A 151 10.34 -8.99 7.62
N GLY A 152 11.18 -7.96 7.83
CA GLY A 152 12.61 -8.13 8.09
C GLY A 152 12.92 -8.89 9.38
N TRP A 153 12.08 -8.77 10.41
CA TRP A 153 12.21 -9.52 11.65
C TRP A 153 11.83 -11.01 11.50
N VAL A 154 10.76 -11.29 10.75
CA VAL A 154 10.20 -12.64 10.64
C VAL A 154 10.94 -13.47 9.60
N VAL A 155 11.35 -12.88 8.48
CA VAL A 155 12.03 -13.60 7.41
C VAL A 155 13.38 -14.12 7.90
N ARG A 156 13.58 -15.43 7.72
CA ARG A 156 14.85 -16.11 7.97
C ARG A 156 15.52 -16.45 6.64
N VAL A 157 16.71 -15.91 6.45
CA VAL A 157 17.65 -16.18 5.34
C VAL A 157 18.97 -16.68 5.89
#